data_AF-A0A090LAK8-F1
#
_entry.id   AF-A0A090LAK8-F1
#
_cell.length_a   1.000
_cell.length_b   1.000
_cell.length_c   1.000
_cell.angle_alpha   90.00
_cell.angle_beta   90.00
_cell.angle_gamma   90.00
#
_symmetry.space_group_name_H-M   'P 1'
#
loop_
_entity.id
_entity.type
_entity.pdbx_description
1 polymer ?
#
loop_
_entity_poly.entity_id
_entity_poly.type
_entity_poly.pdbx_seq_one_letter_code
_entity_poly.pdbx_strand_id
1 'polypeptide(L)'
;MNILPKKNWHVLRRENIKKVKEDEKKAEEEERRRIERIHKAEHEIKLEELRKKREEPGSSNTSVPRIKHLNLFEEEEIEGSRERNYEYEKEKKEKIDKLESQLGIKKMFAEGTNELNKKKSWYEKKPIRHYDDFNDSSTEGQKQSWRDMLKERCDKDVEAFKEALMDEIKIQRKKEKRDKKKSRKDKDLFKKKDKKEILKKLREERINREKEEKKRINVLFGIKDEIEKEDEIDKKSDKPIYNSMYHPELARKR
;
A
#
# COMPACT_ATOMS: atom_id res chain seq x y z
N MET A 1 21.53 18.23 9.17
CA MET A 1 20.28 17.59 8.69
C MET A 1 20.39 16.08 8.82
N ASN A 2 19.37 15.38 9.32
CA ASN A 2 19.36 13.92 9.37
C ASN A 2 19.00 13.35 7.99
N ILE A 3 19.92 12.58 7.40
CA ILE A 3 19.79 12.00 6.05
C ILE A 3 19.41 10.51 6.13
N LEU A 4 19.52 9.89 7.31
CA LEU A 4 19.30 8.47 7.54
C LEU A 4 17.90 8.00 7.07
N PRO A 5 16.79 8.70 7.40
CA PRO A 5 15.45 8.28 6.96
C PRO A 5 15.27 8.24 5.43
N LYS A 6 16.08 9.02 4.71
CA LYS A 6 16.06 9.09 3.24
C LYS A 6 16.80 7.92 2.58
N LYS A 7 17.56 7.14 3.35
CA LYS A 7 18.28 5.96 2.84
C LYS A 7 17.40 4.71 2.93
N ASN A 8 17.49 3.87 1.90
CA ASN A 8 16.66 2.66 1.79
C ASN A 8 17.10 1.54 2.76
N TRP A 9 18.33 1.57 3.26
CA TRP A 9 18.86 0.60 4.24
C TRP A 9 18.51 0.94 5.70
N HIS A 10 17.82 2.06 5.94
CA HIS A 10 17.51 2.50 7.30
C HIS A 10 16.60 1.50 8.03
N VAL A 11 17.05 0.92 9.13
CA VAL A 11 16.33 -0.12 9.88
C VAL A 11 14.93 0.34 10.31
N LEU A 12 14.80 1.56 10.84
CA LEU A 12 13.51 2.09 11.31
C LEU A 12 12.58 2.58 10.19
N ARG A 13 12.97 2.45 8.91
CA ARG A 13 12.05 2.78 7.83
C ARG A 13 10.89 1.79 7.88
N ARG A 14 9.66 2.29 7.80
CA ARG A 14 8.43 1.47 7.89
C ARG A 14 8.45 0.26 6.95
N GLU A 15 9.00 0.42 5.76
CA GLU A 15 9.16 -0.66 4.76
C GLU A 15 10.08 -1.77 5.25
N ASN A 16 11.19 -1.44 5.91
CA ASN A 16 12.14 -2.42 6.41
C ASN A 16 11.61 -3.12 7.66
N ILE A 17 10.95 -2.38 8.56
CA ILE A 17 10.25 -2.96 9.71
C ILE A 17 9.19 -3.96 9.25
N LYS A 18 8.42 -3.65 8.19
CA LYS A 18 7.42 -4.57 7.64
C LYS A 18 8.05 -5.85 7.09
N LYS A 19 9.14 -5.73 6.33
CA LYS A 19 9.88 -6.90 5.82
C LYS A 19 10.37 -7.81 6.95
N VAL A 20 10.97 -7.24 8.00
CA VAL A 20 11.41 -8.00 9.17
C VAL A 20 10.22 -8.71 9.83
N LYS A 21 9.09 -8.03 10.01
CA LYS A 21 7.88 -8.66 10.57
C LYS A 21 7.32 -9.78 9.71
N GLU A 22 7.37 -9.65 8.39
CA GLU A 22 6.93 -10.70 7.46
C GLU A 22 7.86 -11.92 7.52
N ASP A 23 9.17 -11.68 7.61
CA ASP A 23 10.18 -12.74 7.75
C ASP A 23 10.06 -13.46 9.11
N GLU A 24 9.89 -12.72 10.20
CA GLU A 24 9.63 -13.26 11.54
C GLU A 24 8.34 -14.09 11.58
N LYS A 25 7.26 -13.56 11.00
CA LYS A 25 5.98 -14.28 10.92
C LYS A 25 6.10 -15.55 10.09
N LYS A 26 6.83 -15.50 8.97
CA LYS A 26 7.06 -16.67 8.12
C LYS A 26 7.87 -17.74 8.85
N ALA A 27 8.90 -17.34 9.60
CA ALA A 27 9.67 -18.25 10.44
C ALA A 27 8.78 -18.91 11.51
N GLU A 28 7.93 -18.14 12.19
CA GLU A 28 7.00 -18.66 13.19
C GLU A 28 5.99 -19.66 12.59
N GLU A 29 5.43 -19.36 11.40
CA GLU A 29 4.52 -20.27 10.70
C GLU A 29 5.21 -21.58 10.30
N GLU A 30 6.47 -21.54 9.89
CA GLU A 30 7.25 -22.74 9.57
C GLU A 30 7.56 -23.58 10.83
N GLU A 31 7.87 -22.95 11.96
CA GLU A 31 8.08 -23.64 13.23
C GLU A 31 6.79 -24.29 13.74
N ARG A 32 5.66 -23.58 13.69
CA ARG A 32 4.35 -24.13 14.04
C ARG A 32 4.02 -25.35 13.20
N ARG A 33 4.23 -25.28 11.88
CA ARG A 33 4.03 -26.43 10.97
C ARG A 33 4.95 -27.61 11.29
N ARG A 34 6.18 -27.38 11.76
CA ARG A 34 7.09 -28.46 12.19
C ARG A 34 6.58 -29.11 13.47
N ILE A 35 6.18 -28.31 14.45
CA ILE A 35 5.62 -28.81 15.72
C ILE A 35 4.33 -29.60 15.46
N GLU A 36 3.43 -29.10 14.60
CA GLU A 36 2.21 -29.80 14.22
C GLU A 36 2.49 -31.16 13.57
N ARG A 37 3.52 -31.25 12.70
CA ARG A 37 3.95 -32.53 12.12
C ARG A 37 4.49 -33.49 13.17
N ILE A 38 5.31 -33.00 14.11
CA ILE A 38 5.85 -33.81 15.21
C ILE A 38 4.69 -34.36 16.05
N HIS A 39 3.79 -33.48 16.50
CA HIS A 39 2.63 -33.87 17.32
C HIS A 39 1.72 -34.86 16.58
N LYS A 40 1.52 -34.67 15.27
CA LYS A 40 0.75 -35.61 14.45
C LYS A 40 1.43 -36.98 14.36
N ALA A 41 2.74 -37.02 14.12
CA ALA A 41 3.50 -38.26 14.08
C ALA A 41 3.50 -38.97 15.44
N GLU A 42 3.67 -38.25 16.55
CA GLU A 42 3.55 -38.79 17.90
C GLU A 42 2.16 -39.39 18.16
N HIS A 43 1.11 -38.71 17.69
CA HIS A 43 -0.26 -39.22 17.79
C HIS A 43 -0.47 -40.50 16.96
N GLU A 44 0.05 -40.54 15.74
CA GLU A 44 0.00 -41.72 14.86
C GLU A 44 0.77 -42.91 15.47
N ILE A 45 1.97 -42.69 16.00
CA ILE A 45 2.77 -43.70 16.71
C ILE A 45 1.98 -44.26 17.90
N LYS A 46 1.44 -43.39 18.75
CA LYS A 46 0.64 -43.80 19.91
C LYS A 46 -0.59 -44.62 19.50
N LEU A 47 -1.26 -44.24 18.41
CA LEU A 47 -2.39 -45.00 17.87
C LEU A 47 -1.95 -46.37 17.34
N GLU A 48 -0.83 -46.45 16.63
CA GLU A 48 -0.27 -47.72 16.14
C GLU A 48 0.11 -48.64 17.29
N GLU A 49 0.73 -48.13 18.35
CA GLU A 49 1.02 -48.91 19.56
C GLU A 49 -0.24 -49.50 20.17
N LEU A 50 -1.31 -48.71 20.30
CA LEU A 50 -2.60 -49.19 20.80
C LEU A 50 -3.23 -50.24 19.88
N ARG A 51 -3.09 -50.09 18.55
CA ARG A 51 -3.56 -51.08 17.57
C ARG A 51 -2.76 -52.38 17.66
N LYS A 52 -1.43 -52.31 17.71
CA LYS A 52 -0.55 -53.48 17.88
C LYS A 52 -0.85 -54.23 19.17
N LYS A 53 -1.04 -53.50 20.27
CA LYS A 53 -1.46 -54.09 21.56
C LYS A 53 -2.80 -54.82 21.48
N ARG A 54 -3.70 -54.40 20.58
CA ARG A 54 -4.97 -55.09 20.30
C ARG A 54 -4.80 -56.30 19.37
N GLU A 55 -3.81 -56.28 18.48
CA GLU A 55 -3.57 -57.31 17.46
C GLU A 55 -2.65 -58.46 17.91
N GLU A 56 -1.86 -58.30 18.98
CA GLU A 56 -0.99 -59.38 19.47
C GLU A 56 -1.80 -60.63 19.93
N PRO A 57 -1.54 -61.83 19.35
CA PRO A 57 -2.35 -63.04 19.54
C PRO A 57 -2.11 -63.78 20.89
N GLY A 58 -1.58 -63.08 21.89
CA GLY A 58 -1.43 -63.56 23.27
C GLY A 58 -2.43 -62.97 24.26
N SER A 59 -3.18 -61.93 23.88
CA SER A 59 -4.30 -61.44 24.67
C SER A 59 -5.54 -62.29 24.36
N SER A 60 -5.58 -63.47 24.97
CA SER A 60 -6.64 -64.47 24.86
C SER A 60 -8.03 -63.87 24.67
N ASN A 61 -8.76 -64.42 23.68
CA ASN A 61 -10.20 -64.35 23.57
C ASN A 61 -10.86 -64.63 24.92
N THR A 62 -11.25 -63.58 25.62
CA THR A 62 -12.57 -63.59 26.23
C THR A 62 -13.45 -62.83 25.26
N SER A 63 -14.49 -63.51 24.76
CA SER A 63 -15.79 -62.89 24.52
C SER A 63 -16.19 -62.18 25.81
N VAL A 64 -15.56 -61.05 26.10
CA VAL A 64 -16.20 -60.05 26.94
C VAL A 64 -17.33 -59.58 26.03
N PRO A 65 -18.61 -59.68 26.45
CA PRO A 65 -19.64 -58.89 25.78
C PRO A 65 -19.09 -57.48 25.67
N ARG A 66 -19.45 -56.70 24.64
CA ARG A 66 -19.12 -55.28 24.65
C ARG A 66 -19.55 -54.75 26.01
N ILE A 67 -18.61 -54.65 26.94
CA ILE A 67 -18.78 -53.92 28.17
C ILE A 67 -18.71 -52.53 27.59
N LYS A 68 -19.87 -52.06 27.06
CA LYS A 68 -20.23 -50.66 27.20
C LYS A 68 -19.79 -50.35 28.60
N HIS A 69 -18.85 -49.41 28.75
CA HIS A 69 -18.49 -48.91 30.07
C HIS A 69 -19.80 -48.86 30.84
N LEU A 70 -19.94 -49.72 31.85
CA LEU A 70 -21.12 -49.71 32.69
C LEU A 70 -20.94 -48.42 33.44
N ASN A 71 -21.47 -47.36 32.86
CA ASN A 71 -21.69 -46.12 33.53
C ASN A 71 -22.74 -46.52 34.58
N LEU A 72 -22.29 -46.94 35.75
CA LEU A 72 -23.16 -47.22 36.91
C LEU A 72 -24.07 -46.01 37.20
N PHE A 73 -23.68 -44.84 36.69
CA PHE A 73 -24.33 -43.55 36.77
C PHE A 73 -24.99 -43.11 35.45
N GLU A 74 -25.05 -43.91 34.38
CA GLU A 74 -25.75 -43.49 33.13
C GLU A 74 -27.24 -43.35 33.39
N GLU A 75 -27.85 -44.33 34.06
CA GLU A 75 -29.25 -44.24 34.48
C GLU A 75 -29.44 -43.12 35.52
N GLU A 76 -28.49 -42.88 36.43
CA GLU A 76 -28.57 -41.79 37.41
C GLU A 76 -28.21 -40.40 36.85
N GLU A 77 -27.60 -40.29 35.67
CA GLU A 77 -27.37 -39.02 34.96
C GLU A 77 -28.53 -38.70 34.00
N ILE A 78 -29.11 -39.72 33.36
CA ILE A 78 -30.33 -39.60 32.53
C ILE A 78 -31.56 -39.36 33.43
N GLU A 79 -31.57 -40.03 34.58
CA GLU A 79 -32.53 -39.91 35.68
C GLU A 79 -31.89 -39.15 36.85
N GLY A 80 -30.95 -38.25 36.55
CA GLY A 80 -30.45 -37.26 37.49
C GLY A 80 -31.64 -36.64 38.16
N SER A 81 -31.70 -36.83 39.49
CA SER A 81 -32.80 -36.38 40.35
C SER A 81 -33.45 -35.16 39.72
N ARG A 82 -34.73 -35.27 39.35
CA ARG A 82 -35.49 -34.17 38.74
C ARG A 82 -35.44 -32.90 39.60
N GLU A 83 -34.97 -33.01 40.83
CA GLU A 83 -34.52 -31.93 41.69
C GLU A 83 -33.11 -31.45 41.27
N ARG A 84 -33.09 -30.46 40.38
CA ARG A 84 -31.90 -29.63 40.15
C ARG A 84 -31.41 -29.09 41.50
N ASN A 85 -30.20 -29.45 41.89
CA ASN A 85 -29.53 -28.81 43.02
C ASN A 85 -29.16 -27.36 42.63
N TYR A 86 -29.98 -26.41 43.07
CA TYR A 86 -29.79 -24.98 42.83
C TYR A 86 -28.44 -24.46 43.34
N GLU A 87 -27.91 -25.05 44.41
CA GLU A 87 -26.61 -24.66 44.97
C GLU A 87 -25.47 -25.07 44.05
N TYR A 88 -25.56 -26.26 43.46
CA TYR A 88 -24.56 -26.78 42.52
C TYR A 88 -24.52 -25.98 41.20
N GLU A 89 -25.68 -25.58 40.67
CA GLU A 89 -25.72 -24.71 39.48
C GLU A 89 -25.16 -23.31 39.78
N LYS A 90 -25.42 -22.77 40.97
CA LYS A 90 -24.82 -21.51 41.42
C LYS A 90 -23.31 -21.63 41.55
N GLU A 91 -22.81 -22.70 42.17
CA GLU A 91 -21.38 -22.92 42.33
C GLU A 91 -20.67 -23.09 40.96
N LYS A 92 -21.31 -23.78 40.00
CA LYS A 92 -20.81 -23.85 38.61
C LYS A 92 -20.76 -22.47 37.95
N LYS A 93 -21.81 -21.65 38.09
CA LYS A 93 -21.85 -20.29 37.55
C LYS A 93 -20.78 -19.41 38.20
N GLU A 94 -20.59 -19.48 39.52
CA GLU A 94 -19.54 -18.75 40.21
C GLU A 94 -18.13 -19.19 39.77
N LYS A 95 -17.91 -20.48 39.52
CA LYS A 95 -16.66 -20.98 38.96
C LYS A 95 -16.40 -20.39 37.56
N ILE A 96 -17.44 -20.33 36.72
CA ILE A 96 -17.36 -19.69 35.40
C ILE A 96 -17.08 -18.19 35.54
N ASP A 97 -17.81 -17.47 36.39
CA ASP A 97 -17.61 -16.03 36.63
C ASP A 97 -16.19 -15.72 37.15
N LYS A 98 -15.64 -16.55 38.04
CA LYS A 98 -14.27 -16.41 38.54
C LYS A 98 -13.25 -16.61 37.42
N LEU A 99 -13.44 -17.62 36.58
CA LEU A 99 -12.58 -17.86 35.42
C LEU A 99 -12.66 -16.71 34.42
N GLU A 100 -13.86 -16.25 34.08
CA GLU A 100 -14.06 -15.11 33.18
C GLU A 100 -13.49 -13.82 33.74
N SER A 101 -13.58 -13.60 35.05
CA SER A 101 -12.95 -12.46 35.72
C SER A 101 -11.43 -12.56 35.71
N GLN A 102 -10.86 -13.77 35.94
CA GLN A 102 -9.42 -14.00 35.92
C GLN A 102 -8.83 -13.85 34.52
N LEU A 103 -9.55 -14.30 33.50
CA LEU A 103 -9.22 -14.12 32.09
C LEU A 103 -9.50 -12.68 31.59
N GLY A 104 -10.13 -11.85 32.41
CA GLY A 104 -10.50 -10.48 32.05
C GLY A 104 -11.60 -10.40 30.99
N ILE A 105 -12.28 -11.50 30.64
CA ILE A 105 -13.36 -11.53 29.64
C ILE A 105 -14.48 -10.60 30.08
N LYS A 106 -14.90 -10.67 31.35
CA LYS A 106 -15.93 -9.79 31.93
C LYS A 106 -15.52 -8.32 31.88
N LYS A 107 -14.23 -8.02 32.09
CA LYS A 107 -13.68 -6.67 31.98
C LYS A 107 -13.70 -6.18 30.54
N MET A 108 -13.19 -6.97 29.59
CA MET A 108 -13.14 -6.65 28.18
C MET A 108 -14.52 -6.47 27.55
N PHE A 109 -15.52 -7.26 27.98
CA PHE A 109 -16.90 -7.10 27.52
C PHE A 109 -17.59 -5.89 28.16
N ALA A 110 -17.26 -5.54 29.41
CA ALA A 110 -17.82 -4.37 30.08
C ALA A 110 -17.15 -3.06 29.62
N GLU A 111 -15.85 -3.08 29.28
CA GLU A 111 -15.11 -1.96 28.71
C GLU A 111 -15.62 -1.65 27.29
N GLY A 112 -16.64 -0.80 27.21
CA GLY A 112 -17.20 -0.32 25.94
C GLY A 112 -18.71 -0.41 25.86
N THR A 113 -19.39 -1.04 26.83
CA THR A 113 -20.86 -0.97 26.86
C THR A 113 -21.32 0.43 27.22
N ASN A 114 -22.38 0.85 26.53
CA ASN A 114 -23.02 2.13 26.74
C ASN A 114 -23.67 2.23 28.13
N GLU A 115 -24.05 1.08 28.71
CA GLU A 115 -24.58 0.94 30.07
C GLU A 115 -23.54 1.28 31.14
N LEU A 116 -22.30 0.74 31.05
CA LEU A 116 -21.22 1.07 31.98
C LEU A 116 -20.78 2.53 31.86
N ASN A 117 -20.72 3.03 30.62
CA ASN A 117 -20.36 4.41 30.33
C ASN A 117 -21.48 5.42 30.61
N LYS A 118 -22.67 4.97 31.04
CA LYS A 118 -23.89 5.80 31.21
C LYS A 118 -24.21 6.67 29.98
N LYS A 119 -23.80 6.23 28.78
CA LYS A 119 -24.03 6.94 27.52
C LYS A 119 -25.21 6.26 26.82
N LYS A 120 -26.27 7.01 26.52
CA LYS A 120 -27.35 6.50 25.66
C LYS A 120 -26.85 6.30 24.24
N SER A 121 -27.21 5.17 23.64
CA SER A 121 -26.92 4.88 22.23
C SER A 121 -27.61 5.87 21.30
N TRP A 122 -27.08 6.03 20.09
CA TRP A 122 -27.63 6.97 19.09
C TRP A 122 -29.09 6.66 18.71
N TYR A 123 -29.53 5.40 18.83
CA TYR A 123 -30.90 4.96 18.57
C TYR A 123 -31.86 5.19 19.75
N GLU A 124 -31.36 5.40 20.97
CA GLU A 124 -32.18 5.74 22.14
C GLU A 124 -32.45 7.25 22.23
N LYS A 125 -31.57 8.06 21.64
CA LYS A 125 -31.72 9.51 21.55
C LYS A 125 -32.58 9.83 20.33
N LYS A 126 -33.69 10.56 20.54
CA LYS A 126 -34.42 11.14 19.41
C LYS A 126 -33.48 12.12 18.68
N PRO A 127 -33.41 12.08 17.34
CA PRO A 127 -32.58 13.03 16.59
C PRO A 127 -33.10 14.43 16.86
N ILE A 128 -32.19 15.35 17.22
CA ILE A 128 -32.50 16.76 17.46
C ILE A 128 -33.07 17.31 16.16
N ARG A 129 -34.37 17.63 16.15
CA ARG A 129 -34.99 18.34 15.04
C ARG A 129 -34.76 19.83 15.27
N HIS A 130 -34.58 20.58 14.19
CA HIS A 130 -34.34 22.03 14.24
C HIS A 130 -35.39 22.82 15.05
N TYR A 131 -36.58 22.25 15.25
CA TYR A 131 -37.68 22.86 16.02
C TYR A 131 -37.66 22.53 17.52
N ASP A 132 -36.84 21.58 17.98
CA ASP A 132 -36.81 21.13 19.38
C ASP A 132 -36.07 22.13 20.31
N ASP A 133 -35.17 22.96 19.76
CA ASP A 133 -34.46 24.03 20.49
C ASP A 133 -35.35 25.24 20.87
N PHE A 134 -36.58 25.31 20.33
CA PHE A 134 -37.47 26.47 20.56
C PHE A 134 -38.22 26.43 21.89
N ASN A 135 -38.18 25.30 22.62
CA ASN A 135 -39.00 25.12 23.81
C ASN A 135 -38.21 25.11 25.13
N ASP A 136 -36.89 25.28 25.07
CA ASP A 136 -36.04 25.33 26.24
C ASP A 136 -34.95 26.40 26.06
N SER A 137 -35.32 27.68 26.21
CA SER A 137 -34.46 28.72 26.80
C SER A 137 -35.11 30.11 26.76
N SER A 138 -35.27 30.64 27.95
CA SER A 138 -35.61 32.01 28.31
C SER A 138 -34.46 32.97 27.99
N THR A 139 -34.29 33.35 26.72
CA THR A 139 -33.35 34.44 26.35
C THR A 139 -33.96 35.38 25.33
N GLU A 140 -34.16 36.62 25.78
CA GLU A 140 -34.52 37.80 25.02
C GLU A 140 -33.41 38.14 24.01
N GLY A 141 -33.43 37.48 22.86
CA GLY A 141 -32.62 37.82 21.69
C GLY A 141 -33.50 37.65 20.46
N GLN A 142 -33.53 38.65 19.59
CA GLN A 142 -34.48 38.75 18.48
C GLN A 142 -34.63 37.44 17.70
N LYS A 143 -35.83 36.87 17.76
CA LYS A 143 -36.19 35.67 16.99
C LYS A 143 -36.25 36.08 15.52
N GLN A 144 -35.17 35.87 14.77
CA GLN A 144 -35.20 35.94 13.32
C GLN A 144 -36.24 34.93 12.82
N SER A 145 -37.18 35.40 12.01
CA SER A 145 -38.21 34.54 11.45
C SER A 145 -37.56 33.49 10.56
N TRP A 146 -38.10 32.26 10.55
CA TRP A 146 -37.62 31.19 9.69
C TRP A 146 -37.56 31.59 8.20
N ARG A 147 -38.42 32.54 7.79
CA ARG A 147 -38.41 33.14 6.45
C ARG A 147 -37.18 34.00 6.17
N ASP A 148 -36.64 34.67 7.19
CA ASP A 148 -35.46 35.53 7.06
C ASP A 148 -34.18 34.69 7.01
N MET A 149 -34.11 33.63 7.82
CA MET A 149 -33.01 32.65 7.73
C MET A 149 -32.97 31.94 6.36
N LEU A 150 -34.14 31.66 5.77
CA LEU A 150 -34.21 31.03 4.45
C LEU A 150 -33.76 31.99 3.34
N LYS A 151 -34.09 33.28 3.44
CA LYS A 151 -33.61 34.32 2.52
C LYS A 151 -32.09 34.48 2.61
N GLU A 152 -31.54 34.60 3.82
CA GLU A 152 -30.09 34.69 4.00
C GLU A 152 -29.33 33.47 3.46
N ARG A 153 -29.91 32.27 3.61
CA ARG A 153 -29.29 31.05 3.08
C ARG A 153 -29.32 31.02 1.55
N CYS A 154 -30.46 31.34 0.95
CA CYS A 154 -30.58 31.45 -0.50
C CYS A 154 -29.65 32.53 -1.07
N ASP A 155 -29.51 33.68 -0.41
CA ASP A 155 -28.65 34.76 -0.88
C ASP A 155 -27.16 34.38 -0.79
N LYS A 156 -26.74 33.73 0.31
CA LYS A 156 -25.38 33.18 0.46
C LYS A 156 -25.08 32.11 -0.60
N ASP A 157 -26.03 31.22 -0.88
CA ASP A 157 -25.87 30.18 -1.91
C ASP A 157 -25.76 30.79 -3.32
N VAL A 158 -26.52 31.86 -3.60
CA VAL A 158 -26.44 32.61 -4.87
C VAL A 158 -25.12 33.37 -5.01
N GLU A 159 -24.61 33.97 -3.94
CA GLU A 159 -23.31 34.65 -3.92
C GLU A 159 -22.16 33.68 -4.12
N ALA A 160 -22.17 32.54 -3.43
CA ALA A 160 -21.19 31.47 -3.61
C ALA A 160 -21.20 30.93 -5.04
N PHE A 161 -22.38 30.78 -5.64
CA PHE A 161 -22.51 30.37 -7.04
C PHE A 161 -21.94 31.41 -8.01
N LYS A 162 -22.20 32.70 -7.78
CA LYS A 162 -21.62 33.79 -8.59
C LYS A 162 -20.09 33.83 -8.48
N GLU A 163 -19.54 33.65 -7.28
CA GLU A 163 -18.10 33.61 -7.06
C GLU A 163 -17.45 32.43 -7.79
N ALA A 164 -18.02 31.24 -7.68
CA ALA A 164 -17.56 30.05 -8.38
C ALA A 164 -17.59 30.24 -9.91
N LEU A 165 -18.64 30.85 -10.45
CA LEU A 165 -18.75 31.17 -11.87
C LEU A 165 -17.66 32.16 -12.32
N MET A 166 -17.38 33.19 -11.52
CA MET A 166 -16.33 34.17 -11.81
C MET A 166 -14.93 33.56 -11.78
N ASP A 167 -14.68 32.61 -10.88
CA ASP A 167 -13.42 31.89 -10.82
C ASP A 167 -13.23 30.93 -11.99
N GLU A 168 -14.29 30.24 -12.43
CA GLU A 168 -14.26 29.43 -13.66
C GLU A 168 -13.90 30.29 -14.88
N ILE A 169 -14.51 31.48 -15.02
CA ILE A 169 -14.18 32.43 -16.10
C ILE A 169 -12.70 32.87 -16.02
N LYS A 170 -12.16 33.12 -14.82
CA LYS A 170 -10.73 33.46 -14.66
C LYS A 170 -9.82 32.30 -15.07
N ILE A 171 -10.19 31.06 -14.74
CA ILE A 171 -9.44 29.86 -15.11
C ILE A 171 -9.41 29.69 -16.63
N GLN A 172 -10.56 29.83 -17.29
CA GLN A 172 -10.66 29.76 -18.76
C GLN A 172 -9.78 30.82 -19.43
N ARG A 173 -9.85 32.08 -18.98
CA ARG A 173 -8.98 33.18 -19.49
C ARG A 173 -7.49 32.91 -19.29
N LYS A 174 -7.11 32.30 -18.15
CA LYS A 174 -5.71 31.90 -17.91
C LYS A 174 -5.27 30.79 -18.86
N LYS A 175 -6.14 29.81 -19.14
CA LYS A 175 -5.88 28.71 -20.07
C LYS A 175 -5.65 29.21 -21.49
N GLU A 176 -6.55 30.06 -22.00
CA GLU A 176 -6.41 30.69 -23.33
C GLU A 176 -5.10 31.48 -23.48
N LYS A 177 -4.71 32.24 -22.44
CA LYS A 177 -3.43 32.97 -22.44
C LYS A 177 -2.21 32.04 -22.49
N ARG A 178 -2.28 30.87 -21.85
CA ARG A 178 -1.20 29.86 -21.89
C ARG A 178 -1.11 29.23 -23.27
N ASP A 179 -2.24 28.87 -23.87
CA ASP A 179 -2.29 28.25 -25.20
C ASP A 179 -1.78 29.21 -26.28
N LYS A 180 -2.14 30.50 -26.19
CA LYS A 180 -1.63 31.54 -27.10
C LYS A 180 -0.11 31.74 -26.98
N LYS A 181 0.46 31.61 -25.77
CA LYS A 181 1.93 31.66 -25.57
C LYS A 181 2.62 30.41 -26.14
N LYS A 182 2.03 29.22 -25.99
CA LYS A 182 2.57 27.97 -26.51
C LYS A 182 2.62 27.98 -28.05
N SER A 183 1.51 28.39 -28.68
CA SER A 183 1.44 28.53 -30.15
C SER A 183 2.49 29.50 -30.73
N ARG A 184 2.79 30.61 -30.05
CA ARG A 184 3.86 31.53 -30.47
C ARG A 184 5.24 30.87 -30.39
N LYS A 185 5.53 30.15 -29.30
CA LYS A 185 6.82 29.46 -29.11
C LYS A 185 7.04 28.35 -30.14
N ASP A 186 5.99 27.61 -30.48
CA ASP A 186 6.07 26.52 -31.45
C ASP A 186 6.32 27.05 -32.88
N LYS A 187 5.73 28.20 -33.26
CA LYS A 187 6.03 28.88 -34.53
C LYS A 187 7.49 29.36 -34.63
N ASP A 188 8.05 29.87 -33.54
CA ASP A 188 9.46 30.31 -33.52
C ASP A 188 10.45 29.15 -33.60
N LEU A 189 10.10 27.99 -33.03
CA LEU A 189 10.89 26.77 -33.12
C LEU A 189 10.85 26.16 -34.53
N PHE A 190 9.68 26.15 -35.17
CA PHE A 190 9.53 25.66 -36.54
C PHE A 190 10.39 26.47 -37.53
N LYS A 191 10.27 27.81 -37.49
CA LYS A 191 11.09 28.70 -38.33
C LYS A 191 12.61 28.54 -38.12
N LYS A 192 13.05 28.18 -36.90
CA LYS A 192 14.47 27.91 -36.62
C LYS A 192 14.94 26.56 -37.16
N LYS A 193 14.08 25.54 -37.16
CA LYS A 193 14.40 24.22 -37.74
C LYS A 193 14.53 24.32 -39.26
N ASP A 194 13.59 24.98 -39.94
CA ASP A 194 13.63 25.14 -41.39
C ASP A 194 14.92 25.85 -41.85
N LYS A 195 15.32 26.93 -41.14
CA LYS A 195 16.58 27.63 -41.42
C LYS A 195 17.81 26.75 -41.23
N LYS A 196 17.82 25.87 -40.21
CA LYS A 196 18.93 24.94 -39.99
C LYS A 196 18.99 23.86 -41.07
N GLU A 197 17.84 23.36 -41.51
CA GLU A 197 17.76 22.38 -42.60
C GLU A 197 18.20 22.98 -43.93
N ILE A 198 17.77 24.20 -44.25
CA ILE A 198 18.23 24.94 -45.43
C ILE A 198 19.76 25.14 -45.38
N LEU A 199 20.29 25.55 -44.23
CA LEU A 199 21.74 25.75 -44.07
C LEU A 199 22.53 24.43 -44.18
N LYS A 200 21.95 23.30 -43.73
CA LYS A 200 22.56 21.98 -43.85
C LYS A 200 22.66 21.56 -45.32
N LYS A 201 21.60 21.74 -46.10
CA LYS A 201 21.60 21.49 -47.55
C LYS A 201 22.68 22.29 -48.28
N LEU A 202 22.81 23.58 -47.96
CA LEU A 202 23.85 24.44 -48.55
C LEU A 202 25.29 23.98 -48.20
N ARG A 203 25.49 23.41 -47.01
CA ARG A 203 26.80 22.85 -46.60
C ARG A 203 27.12 21.56 -47.34
N GLU A 204 26.14 20.67 -47.48
CA GLU A 204 26.28 19.42 -48.23
C GLU A 204 26.59 19.71 -49.71
N GLU A 205 25.89 20.69 -50.30
CA GLU A 205 26.15 21.14 -51.67
C GLU A 205 27.56 21.73 -51.84
N ARG A 206 28.04 22.52 -50.87
CA ARG A 206 29.43 23.03 -50.87
C ARG A 206 30.43 21.89 -50.81
N ILE A 207 30.25 20.93 -49.90
CA ILE A 207 31.13 19.77 -49.75
C ILE A 207 31.18 18.96 -51.05
N ASN A 208 30.05 18.79 -51.74
CA ASN A 208 30.01 18.09 -53.02
C ASN A 208 30.80 18.83 -54.10
N ARG A 209 30.68 20.17 -54.18
CA ARG A 209 31.49 20.98 -55.10
C ARG A 209 32.98 20.88 -54.80
N GLU A 210 33.36 21.00 -53.53
CA GLU A 210 34.76 20.85 -53.11
C GLU A 210 35.29 19.45 -53.42
N LYS A 211 34.47 18.39 -53.26
CA LYS A 211 34.83 17.02 -53.64
C LYS A 211 35.00 16.88 -55.16
N GLU A 212 34.12 17.47 -55.95
CA GLU A 212 34.21 17.46 -57.42
C GLU A 212 35.44 18.22 -57.91
N GLU A 213 35.74 19.38 -57.35
CA GLU A 213 36.95 20.15 -57.65
C GLU A 213 38.21 19.38 -57.24
N LYS A 214 38.21 18.76 -56.05
CA LYS A 214 39.30 17.86 -55.62
C LYS A 214 39.49 16.69 -56.57
N LYS A 215 38.41 16.05 -57.03
CA LYS A 215 38.50 14.98 -58.05
C LYS A 215 39.10 15.49 -59.34
N ARG A 216 38.68 16.66 -59.83
CA ARG A 216 39.26 17.29 -61.04
C ARG A 216 40.75 17.56 -60.87
N ILE A 217 41.14 18.07 -59.69
CA ILE A 217 42.54 18.29 -59.31
C ILE A 217 43.31 16.96 -59.28
N ASN A 218 42.80 15.94 -58.60
CA ASN A 218 43.43 14.63 -58.49
C ASN A 218 43.66 14.00 -59.87
N VAL A 219 42.66 14.08 -60.76
CA VAL A 219 42.78 13.63 -62.16
C VAL A 219 43.89 14.38 -62.89
N LEU A 220 43.98 15.72 -62.72
CA LEU A 220 45.03 16.53 -63.33
C LEU A 220 46.43 16.17 -62.80
N PHE A 221 46.54 15.89 -61.49
CA PHE A 221 47.80 15.49 -60.85
C PHE A 221 48.11 13.99 -60.99
N GLY A 222 47.27 13.20 -61.67
CA GLY A 222 47.46 11.76 -61.85
C GLY A 222 47.39 10.96 -60.54
N ILE A 223 46.91 11.56 -59.45
CA ILE A 223 46.69 10.89 -58.17
C ILE A 223 45.42 10.06 -58.37
N LYS A 224 45.61 8.75 -58.58
CA LYS A 224 44.51 7.80 -58.66
C LYS A 224 43.77 7.86 -57.34
N ASP A 225 42.47 8.14 -57.37
CA ASP A 225 41.59 8.06 -56.20
C ASP A 225 41.64 6.60 -55.71
N GLU A 226 42.56 6.29 -54.79
CA GLU A 226 42.49 5.07 -54.02
C GLU A 226 41.18 5.17 -53.24
N ILE A 227 40.22 4.35 -53.65
CA ILE A 227 38.98 4.11 -52.95
C ILE A 227 39.37 3.80 -51.52
N GLU A 228 39.20 4.78 -50.62
CA GLU A 228 39.19 4.57 -49.18
C GLU A 228 38.07 3.57 -48.91
N LYS A 229 38.42 2.28 -48.93
CA LYS A 229 37.72 1.30 -48.11
C LYS A 229 37.81 1.87 -46.71
N GLU A 230 36.65 2.20 -46.14
CA GLU A 230 36.52 2.45 -44.72
C GLU A 230 37.05 1.19 -44.01
N ASP A 231 38.33 1.19 -43.66
CA ASP A 231 38.77 0.40 -42.53
C ASP A 231 37.99 0.97 -41.35
N GLU A 232 37.08 0.15 -40.82
CA GLU A 232 36.48 0.33 -39.51
C GLU A 232 37.62 0.36 -38.48
N ILE A 233 38.28 1.52 -38.36
CA ILE A 233 39.13 1.81 -37.22
C ILE A 233 38.16 1.98 -36.07
N ASP A 234 38.06 0.90 -35.28
CA ASP A 234 37.60 0.88 -33.90
C ASP A 234 37.73 2.29 -33.30
N LYS A 235 36.60 2.94 -33.03
CA LYS A 235 36.56 4.17 -32.22
C LYS A 235 36.92 3.81 -30.78
N LYS A 236 38.19 3.46 -30.57
CA LYS A 236 38.84 3.50 -29.27
C LYS A 236 38.72 4.94 -28.81
N SER A 237 38.19 5.14 -27.61
CA SER A 237 38.00 6.47 -27.06
C SER A 237 39.32 7.23 -26.99
N ASP A 238 39.51 8.20 -27.89
CA ASP A 238 40.56 9.23 -27.83
C ASP A 238 40.25 10.25 -26.74
N LYS A 239 40.09 9.76 -25.51
CA LYS A 239 40.11 10.62 -24.33
C LYS A 239 41.53 10.53 -23.79
N PRO A 240 42.28 11.64 -23.72
CA PRO A 240 43.61 11.62 -23.14
C PRO A 240 43.48 11.12 -21.70
N ILE A 241 44.27 10.10 -21.36
CA ILE A 241 44.28 9.46 -20.03
C ILE A 241 44.72 10.46 -18.95
N TYR A 242 45.39 11.55 -19.35
CA TYR A 242 45.94 12.56 -18.45
C TYR A 242 45.36 13.96 -18.73
N ASN A 243 45.25 14.75 -17.65
CA ASN A 243 44.83 16.15 -17.72
C ASN A 243 45.93 17.00 -18.38
N SER A 244 45.60 17.64 -19.51
CA SER A 244 46.53 18.39 -20.35
C SER A 244 47.17 19.61 -19.68
N MET A 245 46.65 20.07 -18.55
CA MET A 245 47.25 21.16 -17.77
C MET A 245 48.59 20.80 -17.13
N TYR A 246 48.81 19.53 -16.81
CA TYR A 246 49.96 19.13 -15.99
C TYR A 246 51.06 18.42 -16.80
N HIS A 247 50.72 17.77 -17.92
CA HIS A 247 51.67 17.01 -18.74
C HIS A 247 51.36 17.17 -20.25
N PRO A 248 51.68 18.33 -20.86
CA PRO A 248 51.31 18.64 -22.24
C PRO A 248 52.07 17.79 -23.26
N GLU A 249 53.30 17.36 -22.95
CA GLU A 249 54.14 16.55 -23.85
C GLU A 249 53.53 15.16 -24.12
N LEU A 250 52.93 14.55 -23.09
CA LEU A 250 52.27 13.25 -23.20
C LEU A 250 50.93 13.33 -23.93
N ALA A 251 50.24 14.48 -23.86
CA ALA A 251 49.02 14.73 -24.61
C ALA A 251 49.26 14.97 -26.11
N ARG A 252 50.49 15.35 -26.50
CA ARG A 252 50.89 15.59 -27.90
C ARG A 252 51.50 14.37 -28.58
N LYS A 253 52.01 13.40 -27.82
CA LYS A 253 52.56 12.15 -28.36
C LYS A 253 51.45 11.13 -28.61
N ARG A 254 50.70 11.31 -29.69
CA ARG A 254 49.95 10.28 -30.41
C ARG A 254 49.58 10.79 -31.80
#